data_AF-A0A932N6Y6-F1
#
_entry.id   AF-A0A932N6Y6-F1
#
_cell.length_a   1.000
_cell.length_b   1.000
_cell.length_c   1.000
_cell.angle_alpha   90.00
_cell.angle_beta   90.00
_cell.angle_gamma   90.00
#
_symmetry.space_group_name_H-M   'P 1'
#
loop_
_entity.id
_entity.type
_entity.pdbx_description
1 polymer ?
#
loop_
_entity_poly.entity_id
_entity_poly.type
_entity_poly.pdbx_seq_one_letter_code
_entity_poly.pdbx_strand_id
1 'polypeptide(L)'
;MQIFMVGGAVRDSLLGLAISDRDFVVVGATPEHMLARGFRPVGKDFPVFLHPESQEEYALARTERKTAPGYKGFVFHTDQEVSLEQDLARRDLTINAIAQAEDGSLHDPYHGQADLQARILRHVSPAFAEDPVRILRLARFTARFTDFSVAPETMALMRSMIAA
;
A
#
# COMPACT_ATOMS: atom_id res chain seq x y z
N MET A 1 10.90 1.17 -15.95
CA MET A 1 10.10 1.85 -14.91
C MET A 1 8.65 1.81 -15.32
N GLN A 2 7.82 1.18 -14.50
CA GLN A 2 6.36 1.18 -14.63
C GLN A 2 5.78 1.93 -13.44
N ILE A 3 4.77 2.75 -13.69
CA ILE A 3 4.14 3.59 -12.67
C ILE A 3 2.69 3.17 -12.55
N PHE A 4 2.24 2.95 -11.32
CA PHE A 4 0.86 2.60 -11.05
C PHE A 4 0.31 3.51 -9.96
N MET A 5 -0.90 4.05 -10.18
CA MET A 5 -1.65 4.68 -9.11
C MET A 5 -2.15 3.60 -8.16
N VAL A 6 -2.07 3.83 -6.86
CA VAL A 6 -2.31 2.80 -5.83
C VAL A 6 -3.06 3.36 -4.63
N GLY A 7 -3.55 2.47 -3.77
CA GLY A 7 -4.04 2.84 -2.44
C GLY A 7 -5.37 3.58 -2.45
N GLY A 8 -5.43 4.67 -1.69
CA GLY A 8 -6.68 5.39 -1.44
C GLY A 8 -7.33 5.95 -2.69
N ALA A 9 -6.52 6.44 -3.64
CA ALA A 9 -7.01 7.00 -4.90
C ALA A 9 -7.79 5.97 -5.73
N VAL A 10 -7.23 4.77 -5.88
CA VAL A 10 -7.87 3.69 -6.65
C VAL A 10 -9.13 3.21 -5.95
N ARG A 11 -9.06 2.98 -4.62
CA ARG A 11 -10.20 2.57 -3.80
C ARG A 11 -11.37 3.57 -3.91
N ASP A 12 -11.07 4.85 -3.69
CA ASP A 12 -12.08 5.90 -3.64
C ASP A 12 -12.68 6.14 -5.03
N SER A 13 -11.87 6.07 -6.09
CA SER A 13 -12.34 6.09 -7.48
C SER A 13 -13.35 4.96 -7.78
N LEU A 14 -13.02 3.72 -7.38
CA LEU A 14 -13.89 2.55 -7.57
C LEU A 14 -15.21 2.63 -6.77
N LEU A 15 -15.20 3.36 -5.65
CA LEU A 15 -16.40 3.65 -4.85
C LEU A 15 -17.18 4.87 -5.36
N GLY A 16 -16.72 5.56 -6.41
CA GLY A 16 -17.33 6.80 -6.90
C GLY A 16 -17.16 7.99 -5.96
N LEU A 17 -16.17 7.95 -5.08
CA LEU A 17 -15.83 9.01 -4.13
C LEU A 17 -14.82 9.99 -4.73
N ALA A 18 -14.79 11.20 -4.19
CA ALA A 18 -13.76 12.17 -4.55
C ALA A 18 -12.36 11.68 -4.11
N ILE A 19 -11.39 11.76 -5.01
CA ILE A 19 -9.99 11.45 -4.72
C ILE A 19 -9.37 12.66 -4.03
N SER A 20 -8.88 12.49 -2.80
CA SER A 20 -8.17 13.56 -2.07
C SER A 20 -6.70 13.64 -2.48
N ASP A 21 -6.03 12.49 -2.55
CA ASP A 21 -4.60 12.36 -2.75
C ASP A 21 -4.32 11.20 -3.70
N ARG A 22 -3.29 11.36 -4.53
CA ARG A 22 -2.83 10.33 -5.48
C ARG A 22 -1.46 9.85 -5.08
N ASP A 23 -1.40 8.57 -4.74
CA ASP A 23 -0.17 7.87 -4.44
C ASP A 23 0.21 6.98 -5.62
N PHE A 24 1.48 6.94 -5.95
CA PHE A 24 2.02 6.12 -7.03
C PHE A 24 3.07 5.15 -6.50
N VAL A 25 3.06 3.93 -7.04
CA VAL A 25 4.18 2.99 -6.89
C VAL A 25 4.94 2.90 -8.19
N VAL A 26 6.27 2.83 -8.09
CA VAL A 26 7.19 2.79 -9.20
C VAL A 26 7.96 1.47 -9.16
N VAL A 27 7.76 0.64 -10.18
CA VAL A 27 8.36 -0.69 -10.32
C VAL A 27 9.49 -0.66 -11.36
N GLY A 28 10.58 -1.37 -11.09
CA GLY A 28 11.73 -1.44 -12.02
C GLY A 28 12.45 -0.10 -12.20
N ALA A 29 12.67 0.62 -11.09
CA ALA A 29 13.45 1.86 -11.03
C ALA A 29 14.31 1.89 -9.76
N THR A 30 15.34 2.74 -9.76
CA THR A 30 16.22 2.98 -8.61
C THR A 30 16.10 4.42 -8.15
N PRO A 31 16.57 4.77 -6.94
CA PRO A 31 16.64 6.17 -6.50
C PRO A 31 17.35 7.08 -7.51
N GLU A 32 18.46 6.61 -8.11
CA GLU A 32 19.21 7.37 -9.10
C GLU A 32 18.38 7.65 -10.36
N HIS A 33 17.59 6.67 -10.81
CA HIS A 33 16.64 6.85 -11.93
C HIS A 33 15.55 7.89 -11.63
N MET A 34 15.09 7.98 -10.38
CA MET A 34 14.11 8.97 -9.93
C MET A 34 14.75 10.36 -9.91
N LEU A 35 15.91 10.49 -9.27
CA LEU A 35 16.67 11.75 -9.18
C LEU A 35 17.05 12.31 -10.56
N ALA A 36 17.50 11.45 -11.47
CA ALA A 36 17.85 11.83 -12.84
C ALA A 36 16.65 12.39 -13.64
N ARG A 37 15.41 12.05 -13.22
CA ARG A 37 14.16 12.57 -13.79
C ARG A 37 13.60 13.78 -13.03
N GLY A 38 14.33 14.33 -12.06
CA GLY A 38 13.94 15.51 -11.31
C GLY A 38 12.99 15.25 -10.12
N PHE A 39 12.71 13.99 -9.80
CA PHE A 39 11.98 13.64 -8.59
C PHE A 39 12.79 14.03 -7.35
N ARG A 40 12.10 14.52 -6.31
CA ARG A 40 12.76 14.96 -5.06
C ARG A 40 12.46 14.00 -3.92
N PRO A 41 13.47 13.43 -3.24
CA PRO A 41 13.24 12.47 -2.16
C PRO A 41 12.57 13.14 -0.95
N VAL A 42 11.69 12.40 -0.28
CA VAL A 42 10.99 12.81 0.94
C VAL A 42 11.29 11.84 2.07
N GLY A 43 11.63 12.38 3.23
CA GLY A 43 12.03 11.58 4.38
C GLY A 43 13.46 11.05 4.25
N LYS A 44 13.95 10.43 5.33
CA LYS A 44 15.33 9.90 5.40
C LYS A 44 15.41 8.39 5.20
N ASP A 45 14.33 7.69 5.55
CA ASP A 45 14.34 6.22 5.68
C ASP A 45 13.52 5.52 4.59
N PHE A 46 12.68 6.24 3.85
CA PHE A 46 11.76 5.67 2.85
C PHE A 46 12.02 6.24 1.46
N PRO A 47 12.05 5.40 0.41
CA PRO A 47 12.30 5.81 -0.98
C PRO A 47 11.04 6.40 -1.61
N VAL A 48 10.46 7.41 -0.97
CA VAL A 48 9.33 8.19 -1.49
C VAL A 48 9.87 9.47 -2.12
N PHE A 49 9.32 9.84 -3.26
CA PHE A 49 9.73 11.01 -4.00
C PHE A 49 8.52 11.86 -4.39
N LEU A 50 8.69 13.18 -4.43
CA LEU A 50 7.71 14.08 -5.04
C LEU A 50 7.99 14.24 -6.53
N HIS A 51 6.92 14.14 -7.33
CA HIS A 51 6.97 14.51 -8.73
C HIS A 51 7.34 16.00 -8.90
N PRO A 52 8.22 16.36 -9.84
CA PRO A 52 8.74 17.73 -9.97
C PRO A 52 7.65 18.78 -10.22
N GLU A 53 6.58 18.43 -10.91
CA GLU A 53 5.52 19.36 -11.29
C GLU A 53 4.30 19.23 -10.38
N SER A 54 3.69 18.04 -10.33
CA SER A 54 2.43 17.80 -9.61
C SER A 54 2.60 17.72 -8.09
N GLN A 55 3.82 17.52 -7.57
CA GLN A 55 4.09 17.29 -6.15
C GLN A 55 3.41 16.04 -5.56
N GLU A 56 2.88 15.14 -6.39
CA GLU A 56 2.33 13.86 -5.95
C GLU A 56 3.42 12.90 -5.46
N GLU A 57 3.05 11.95 -4.61
CA GLU A 57 3.98 11.00 -3.98
C GLU A 57 4.20 9.75 -4.84
N TYR A 58 5.49 9.43 -5.07
CA TYR A 58 5.95 8.28 -5.85
C TYR A 58 6.89 7.44 -5.00
N ALA A 59 6.41 6.29 -4.55
CA ALA A 59 7.21 5.33 -3.80
C ALA A 59 7.84 4.29 -4.73
N LEU A 60 9.13 4.02 -4.58
CA LEU A 60 9.72 2.84 -5.22
C LEU A 60 9.14 1.56 -4.59
N ALA A 61 8.78 0.60 -5.45
CA ALA A 61 8.39 -0.74 -5.01
C ALA A 61 9.52 -1.37 -4.20
N ARG A 62 9.15 -2.05 -3.10
CA ARG A 62 10.14 -2.53 -2.13
C ARG A 62 9.74 -3.85 -1.50
N THR A 63 10.73 -4.60 -1.07
CA THR A 63 10.55 -5.66 -0.07
C THR A 63 11.18 -5.21 1.25
N GLU A 64 10.48 -5.47 2.34
CA GLU A 64 10.97 -5.14 3.68
C GLU A 64 11.72 -6.36 4.22
N ARG A 65 13.03 -6.23 4.45
CA ARG A 65 13.79 -7.25 5.19
C ARG A 65 14.01 -6.76 6.60
N LYS A 66 13.44 -7.48 7.58
CA LYS A 66 13.73 -7.26 8.99
C LYS A 66 15.18 -7.68 9.26
N THR A 67 16.03 -6.74 9.60
CA THR A 67 17.47 -6.99 9.85
C THR A 67 17.81 -7.08 11.33
N ALA A 68 16.92 -6.63 12.22
CA ALA A 68 17.12 -6.74 13.67
C ALA A 68 15.79 -6.81 14.46
N PRO A 69 15.79 -7.39 15.68
CA PRO A 69 14.69 -7.24 16.64
C PRO A 69 14.56 -5.78 17.11
N GLY A 70 13.33 -5.24 17.14
CA GLY A 70 13.02 -3.87 17.61
C GLY A 70 12.36 -2.98 16.55
N TYR A 71 11.91 -1.77 16.95
CA TYR A 71 11.14 -0.83 16.10
C TYR A 71 11.99 -0.08 15.03
N LYS A 72 13.31 -0.30 15.01
CA LYS A 72 14.28 0.41 14.14
C LYS A 72 15.02 -0.50 13.14
N GLY A 73 14.51 -1.69 12.86
CA GLY A 73 15.25 -2.76 12.16
C GLY A 73 14.73 -3.13 10.76
N PHE A 74 14.37 -2.15 9.91
CA PHE A 74 14.00 -2.41 8.52
C PHE A 74 15.06 -1.85 7.58
N VAL A 75 15.65 -2.71 6.75
CA VAL A 75 16.42 -2.27 5.58
C VAL A 75 15.51 -2.44 4.38
N PHE A 76 15.23 -1.33 3.70
CA PHE A 76 14.45 -1.35 2.47
C PHE A 76 15.35 -1.78 1.33
N HIS A 77 15.06 -2.95 0.77
CA HIS A 77 15.65 -3.35 -0.50
C HIS A 77 14.70 -2.87 -1.60
N THR A 78 15.01 -1.71 -2.18
CA THR A 78 14.46 -1.28 -3.47
C THR A 78 15.28 -1.92 -4.57
N ASP A 79 15.13 -3.23 -4.71
CA ASP A 79 15.72 -3.92 -5.86
C ASP A 79 14.79 -3.72 -7.06
N GLN A 80 15.38 -3.59 -8.26
CA GLN A 80 14.60 -3.53 -9.49
C GLN A 80 13.77 -4.79 -9.72
N GLU A 81 14.12 -5.88 -9.02
CA GLU A 81 13.44 -7.17 -9.04
C GLU A 81 12.12 -7.20 -8.25
N VAL A 82 11.82 -6.19 -7.43
CA VAL A 82 10.57 -6.19 -6.66
C VAL A 82 9.38 -6.00 -7.60
N SER A 83 8.50 -7.01 -7.64
CA SER A 83 7.30 -6.95 -8.47
C SER A 83 6.20 -6.08 -7.86
N LEU A 84 5.28 -5.61 -8.70
CA LEU A 84 4.07 -4.91 -8.23
C LEU A 84 3.30 -5.76 -7.22
N GLU A 85 3.15 -7.06 -7.49
CA GLU A 85 2.44 -7.99 -6.60
C GLU A 85 3.10 -8.06 -5.22
N GLN A 86 4.43 -8.12 -5.16
CA GLN A 86 5.17 -8.13 -3.90
C GLN A 86 4.99 -6.84 -3.09
N ASP A 87 4.94 -5.67 -3.75
CA ASP A 87 4.61 -4.40 -3.07
C ASP A 87 3.18 -4.42 -2.52
N LEU A 88 2.21 -4.81 -3.36
CA LEU A 88 0.80 -4.89 -2.98
C LEU A 88 0.58 -5.86 -1.80
N ALA A 89 1.35 -6.97 -1.74
CA ALA A 89 1.31 -7.95 -0.66
C ALA A 89 1.59 -7.34 0.72
N ARG A 90 2.40 -6.28 0.77
CA ARG A 90 2.81 -5.61 2.01
C ARG A 90 1.78 -4.62 2.52
N ARG A 91 0.73 -4.32 1.76
CA ARG A 91 -0.30 -3.34 2.17
C ARG A 91 -1.20 -3.89 3.27
N ASP A 92 -1.97 -2.99 3.87
CA ASP A 92 -2.84 -3.32 5.01
C ASP A 92 -4.07 -4.12 4.56
N LEU A 93 -4.93 -3.51 3.75
CA LEU A 93 -6.21 -4.08 3.32
C LEU A 93 -6.24 -4.37 1.83
N THR A 94 -6.95 -5.42 1.43
CA THR A 94 -7.15 -5.82 0.01
C THR A 94 -7.68 -4.66 -0.83
N ILE A 95 -8.63 -3.90 -0.29
CA ILE A 95 -9.20 -2.71 -0.95
C ILE A 95 -8.20 -1.58 -1.21
N ASN A 96 -7.06 -1.58 -0.51
CA ASN A 96 -5.95 -0.63 -0.71
C ASN A 96 -4.80 -1.24 -1.54
N ALA A 97 -4.91 -2.52 -1.90
CA ALA A 97 -3.93 -3.31 -2.62
C ALA A 97 -4.34 -3.53 -4.10
N ILE A 98 -5.03 -2.53 -4.66
CA ILE A 98 -5.38 -2.44 -6.07
C ILE A 98 -4.48 -1.38 -6.70
N ALA A 99 -3.91 -1.70 -7.86
CA ALA A 99 -3.09 -0.80 -8.64
C ALA A 99 -3.74 -0.50 -9.99
N GLN A 100 -3.65 0.74 -10.46
CA GLN A 100 -4.14 1.17 -11.76
C GLN A 100 -2.96 1.62 -12.63
N ALA A 101 -2.83 1.02 -13.81
CA ALA A 101 -1.84 1.42 -14.81
C ALA A 101 -2.28 2.69 -15.57
N GLU A 102 -1.34 3.29 -16.32
CA GLU A 102 -1.60 4.51 -17.10
C GLU A 102 -2.69 4.34 -18.17
N ASP A 103 -2.86 3.13 -18.72
CA ASP A 103 -3.92 2.81 -19.68
C ASP A 103 -5.29 2.58 -19.02
N GLY A 104 -5.37 2.73 -17.69
CA GLY A 104 -6.56 2.54 -16.89
C GLY A 104 -6.82 1.11 -16.44
N SER A 105 -6.03 0.13 -16.89
CA SER A 105 -6.16 -1.27 -16.47
C SER A 105 -5.87 -1.44 -14.98
N LEU A 106 -6.63 -2.36 -14.35
CA LEU A 106 -6.51 -2.64 -12.92
C LEU A 106 -5.75 -3.94 -12.67
N HIS A 107 -4.75 -3.86 -11.81
CA HIS A 107 -4.03 -4.99 -11.24
C HIS A 107 -4.53 -5.24 -9.83
N ASP A 108 -5.22 -6.36 -9.63
CA ASP A 108 -5.86 -6.72 -8.36
C ASP A 108 -5.59 -8.19 -7.98
N PRO A 109 -4.34 -8.54 -7.61
CA PRO A 109 -3.97 -9.92 -7.27
C PRO A 109 -4.60 -10.41 -5.96
N TYR A 110 -5.08 -9.50 -5.10
CA TYR A 110 -5.63 -9.80 -3.77
C TYR A 110 -7.15 -9.62 -3.68
N HIS A 111 -7.83 -9.52 -4.82
CA HIS A 111 -9.28 -9.47 -4.92
C HIS A 111 -9.93 -8.29 -4.16
N GLY A 112 -9.25 -7.15 -4.10
CA GLY A 112 -9.73 -5.92 -3.49
C GLY A 112 -11.01 -5.39 -4.14
N GLN A 113 -11.22 -5.58 -5.44
CA GLN A 113 -12.47 -5.20 -6.12
C GLN A 113 -13.66 -6.02 -5.60
N ALA A 114 -13.45 -7.33 -5.37
CA ALA A 114 -14.50 -8.20 -4.84
C ALA A 114 -14.84 -7.82 -3.39
N ASP A 115 -13.83 -7.55 -2.56
CA ASP A 115 -14.05 -7.08 -1.19
C ASP A 115 -14.69 -5.68 -1.16
N LEU A 116 -14.36 -4.78 -2.10
CA LEU A 116 -15.05 -3.49 -2.25
C LEU A 116 -16.52 -3.66 -2.57
N GLN A 117 -16.86 -4.51 -3.54
CA GLN A 117 -18.24 -4.81 -3.91
C GLN A 117 -19.02 -5.45 -2.75
N ALA A 118 -18.37 -6.35 -2.00
CA ALA A 118 -18.95 -7.02 -0.84
C ALA A 118 -18.96 -6.15 0.43
N ARG A 119 -18.35 -4.96 0.40
CA ARG A 119 -18.14 -4.08 1.55
C ARG A 119 -17.41 -4.78 2.70
N ILE A 120 -16.27 -5.40 2.39
CA ILE A 120 -15.45 -6.16 3.33
C ILE A 120 -14.09 -5.47 3.52
N LEU A 121 -13.68 -5.33 4.77
CA LEU A 121 -12.32 -4.95 5.17
C LEU A 121 -11.54 -6.23 5.51
N ARG A 122 -10.64 -6.62 4.62
CA ARG A 122 -9.83 -7.84 4.73
C ARG A 122 -8.34 -7.50 4.67
N HIS A 123 -7.54 -8.11 5.53
CA HIS A 123 -6.07 -7.98 5.45
C HIS A 123 -5.52 -8.65 4.18
N VAL A 124 -4.46 -8.09 3.60
CA VAL A 124 -3.86 -8.62 2.35
C VAL A 124 -3.13 -9.94 2.59
N SER A 125 -2.25 -9.96 3.58
CA SER A 125 -1.33 -11.08 3.80
C SER A 125 -0.90 -11.15 5.28
N PRO A 126 -0.23 -12.23 5.72
CA PRO A 126 0.32 -12.34 7.08
C PRO A 126 1.22 -11.16 7.49
N ALA A 127 1.78 -10.41 6.53
CA ALA A 127 2.54 -9.19 6.79
C ALA A 127 1.73 -8.13 7.56
N PHE A 128 0.40 -8.21 7.57
CA PHE A 128 -0.46 -7.38 8.42
C PHE A 128 -0.05 -7.44 9.90
N ALA A 129 0.39 -8.60 10.39
CA ALA A 129 0.79 -8.77 11.79
C ALA A 129 2.12 -8.09 12.15
N GLU A 130 2.90 -7.65 11.16
CA GLU A 130 4.22 -7.04 11.38
C GLU A 130 4.13 -5.59 11.90
N ASP A 131 2.99 -4.93 11.71
CA ASP A 131 2.75 -3.55 12.16
C ASP A 131 1.43 -3.45 12.96
N PRO A 132 1.50 -3.40 14.31
CA PRO A 132 0.33 -3.25 15.17
C PRO A 132 -0.51 -2.00 14.90
N VAL A 133 0.06 -0.95 14.28
CA VAL A 133 -0.67 0.28 13.93
C VAL A 133 -1.75 -0.02 12.87
N ARG A 134 -1.63 -1.11 12.11
CA ARG A 134 -2.65 -1.55 11.15
C ARG A 134 -3.99 -1.88 11.81
N ILE A 135 -4.02 -2.28 13.08
CA ILE A 135 -5.26 -2.46 13.85
C ILE A 135 -5.99 -1.11 14.00
N LEU A 136 -5.27 -0.06 14.38
CA LEU A 136 -5.83 1.29 14.53
C LEU A 136 -6.26 1.87 13.17
N ARG A 137 -5.49 1.60 12.11
CA ARG A 137 -5.86 1.99 10.74
C ARG A 137 -7.16 1.31 10.29
N LEU A 138 -7.31 0.02 10.57
CA LEU A 138 -8.53 -0.72 10.28
C LEU A 138 -9.72 -0.16 11.06
N ALA A 139 -9.55 0.15 12.35
CA ALA A 139 -10.60 0.80 13.16
C ALA A 139 -11.00 2.18 12.58
N ARG A 140 -10.05 2.95 12.06
CA ARG A 140 -10.34 4.20 11.34
C ARG A 140 -11.13 3.94 10.05
N PHE A 141 -10.81 2.87 9.32
CA PHE A 141 -11.57 2.47 8.13
C PHE A 141 -13.00 2.06 8.47
N THR A 142 -13.22 1.30 9.55
CA THR A 142 -14.60 0.95 9.99
C THR A 142 -15.41 2.17 10.40
N ALA A 143 -14.76 3.21 10.93
CA ALA A 143 -15.43 4.47 11.26
C ALA A 143 -15.74 5.32 10.01
N ARG A 144 -14.89 5.26 8.98
CA ARG A 144 -15.09 5.98 7.71
C ARG A 144 -16.12 5.31 6.81
N PHE A 145 -16.06 3.99 6.70
CA PHE A 145 -16.92 3.17 5.85
C PHE A 145 -17.88 2.35 6.72
N THR A 146 -18.91 3.02 7.23
CA THR A 146 -19.83 2.44 8.22
C THR A 146 -20.70 1.31 7.67
N ASP A 147 -20.80 1.19 6.35
CA ASP A 147 -21.49 0.11 5.63
C ASP A 147 -20.58 -1.09 5.36
N PHE A 148 -19.29 -1.02 5.74
CA PHE A 148 -18.35 -2.14 5.61
C PHE A 148 -18.30 -2.99 6.88
N SER A 149 -18.00 -4.28 6.69
CA SER A 149 -17.76 -5.25 7.74
C SER A 149 -16.32 -5.75 7.71
N VAL A 150 -15.78 -6.15 8.87
CA VAL A 150 -14.43 -6.73 8.93
C VAL A 150 -14.50 -8.23 8.67
N ALA A 151 -13.64 -8.74 7.79
CA ALA A 151 -13.57 -10.17 7.48
C ALA A 151 -13.25 -11.00 8.76
N PRO A 152 -13.93 -12.13 9.03
CA PRO A 152 -13.74 -12.92 10.25
C PRO A 152 -12.28 -13.32 10.52
N GLU A 153 -11.53 -13.72 9.50
CA GLU A 153 -10.10 -14.04 9.58
C GLU A 153 -9.23 -12.84 9.94
N THR A 154 -9.64 -11.63 9.51
CA THR A 154 -8.94 -10.39 9.86
C THR A 154 -9.18 -10.05 11.33
N MET A 155 -10.41 -10.22 11.81
CA MET A 155 -10.71 -10.09 13.24
C MET A 155 -9.95 -11.11 14.10
N ALA A 156 -9.85 -12.36 13.64
CA ALA A 156 -9.09 -13.40 14.33
C ALA A 156 -7.60 -13.04 14.42
N LEU A 157 -7.00 -12.58 13.30
CA LEU A 157 -5.60 -12.14 13.26
C LEU A 157 -5.34 -10.96 14.21
N MET A 158 -6.21 -9.94 14.21
CA MET A 158 -6.05 -8.80 15.12
C MET A 158 -6.13 -9.23 16.60
N ARG A 159 -6.99 -10.18 16.94
CA ARG A 159 -7.06 -10.73 18.30
C ARG A 159 -5.77 -11.45 18.69
N SER A 160 -5.18 -12.24 17.79
CA SER A 160 -3.92 -12.92 18.08
C SER A 160 -2.74 -11.95 18.22
N MET A 161 -2.73 -10.84 17.47
CA MET A 161 -1.70 -9.81 17.59
C MET A 161 -1.68 -9.12 18.97
N ILE A 162 -2.84 -9.03 19.63
CA ILE A 162 -2.97 -8.39 20.95
C ILE A 162 -2.67 -9.37 22.09
N ALA A 163 -2.93 -10.66 21.89
CA ALA A 163 -2.71 -11.70 22.90
C ALA A 163 -1.25 -12.15 23.03
N ALA A 164 -0.38 -11.72 22.12
CA ALA A 164 1.03 -12.11 22.03
C ALA A 164 1.97 -11.19 22.83
#